data_AF-A0A3N9NMQ1-F1
#
_entry.id   AF-A0A3N9NMQ1-F1
#
_cell.length_a   1.000
_cell.length_b   1.000
_cell.length_c   1.000
_cell.angle_alpha   90.00
_cell.angle_beta   90.00
_cell.angle_gamma   90.00
#
_symmetry.space_group_name_H-M   'P 1'
#
loop_
_entity.id
_entity.type
_entity.pdbx_description
1 polymer ?
#
loop_
_entity_poly.entity_id
_entity_poly.type
_entity_poly.pdbx_seq_one_letter_code
_entity_poly.pdbx_strand_id
1 'polypeptide(L)'
;MDVEMLSRIQFAFTVGFHYIFPTLSIGLGVILVIMEGMYLKTKKKLYEEMTRFWVKVFALTFAIGVATGIVMEFEFGTNWSNYS
;
A
#
# COMPACT_ATOMS: atom_id res chain seq x y z
N MET A 1 23.22 -21.94 -1.98
CA MET A 1 22.43 -21.24 -0.94
C MET A 1 21.58 -22.29 -0.25
N ASP A 2 21.49 -22.24 1.07
CA ASP A 2 20.59 -23.11 1.84
C ASP A 2 19.16 -22.56 1.84
N VAL A 3 18.22 -23.37 2.34
CA VAL A 3 16.79 -23.00 2.36
C VAL A 3 16.55 -21.77 3.22
N GLU A 4 17.23 -21.65 4.37
CA GLU A 4 17.10 -20.50 5.26
C GLU A 4 17.48 -19.19 4.55
N MET A 5 18.63 -19.16 3.87
CA MET A 5 19.05 -17.98 3.12
C MET A 5 18.08 -17.63 2.00
N LEU A 6 17.57 -18.63 1.28
CA LEU A 6 16.58 -18.42 0.22
C LEU A 6 15.27 -17.81 0.79
N SER A 7 14.79 -18.33 1.92
CA SER A 7 13.61 -17.78 2.62
C SER A 7 13.83 -16.33 3.07
N ARG A 8 15.02 -15.99 3.56
CA ARG A 8 15.39 -14.61 3.94
C ARG A 8 15.39 -13.67 2.73
N ILE A 9 16.01 -14.09 1.62
CA ILE A 9 16.07 -13.28 0.39
C ILE A 9 14.66 -13.07 -0.19
N GLN A 10 13.85 -14.13 -0.23
CA GLN A 10 12.47 -14.05 -0.70
C GLN A 10 11.65 -13.07 0.17
N PHE A 11 11.68 -13.24 1.48
CA PHE A 11 10.95 -12.37 2.40
C PHE A 11 11.42 -10.91 2.32
N ALA A 12 12.74 -10.68 2.23
CA ALA A 12 13.31 -9.35 2.07
C ALA A 12 12.82 -8.65 0.78
N PHE A 13 12.72 -9.39 -0.31
CA PHE A 13 12.15 -8.86 -1.56
C PHE A 13 10.66 -8.56 -1.41
N THR A 14 9.88 -9.50 -0.87
CA THR A 14 8.42 -9.36 -0.68
C THR A 14 8.09 -8.16 0.22
N VAL A 15 8.73 -8.06 1.39
CA VAL A 15 8.50 -6.93 2.32
C VAL A 15 9.01 -5.61 1.75
N GLY A 16 10.17 -5.60 1.10
CA GLY A 16 10.72 -4.40 0.49
C GLY A 16 9.84 -3.85 -0.63
N PHE A 17 9.32 -4.73 -1.49
CA PHE A 17 8.39 -4.33 -2.54
C PHE A 17 7.04 -3.89 -1.96
N HIS A 18 6.48 -4.66 -1.01
CA HIS A 18 5.20 -4.32 -0.39
C HIS A 18 5.23 -2.95 0.27
N TYR A 19 6.26 -2.62 1.06
CA TYR A 19 6.27 -1.42 1.92
C TYR A 19 6.16 -0.08 1.18
N ILE A 20 6.46 -0.06 -0.13
CA ILE A 20 6.28 1.11 -1.01
C ILE A 20 4.81 1.52 -1.10
N PHE A 21 3.88 0.56 -1.15
CA PHE A 21 2.48 0.82 -1.44
C PHE A 21 1.65 1.27 -0.23
N PRO A 22 1.76 0.67 0.98
CA PRO A 22 1.08 1.15 2.17
C PRO A 22 1.51 2.56 2.56
N THR A 23 2.81 2.87 2.51
CA THR A 23 3.31 4.21 2.86
C THR A 23 2.74 5.29 1.94
N LEU A 24 2.73 5.03 0.63
CA LEU A 24 2.10 5.90 -0.37
C LEU A 24 0.58 6.02 -0.15
N SER A 25 -0.10 4.90 0.13
CA SER A 25 -1.55 4.88 0.32
C SER A 25 -1.97 5.66 1.58
N ILE A 26 -1.24 5.50 2.69
CA ILE A 26 -1.49 6.25 3.94
C ILE A 26 -1.34 7.75 3.69
N GLY A 27 -0.24 8.17 3.05
CA GLY A 27 0.00 9.57 2.73
C GLY A 27 -1.06 10.17 1.79
N LEU A 28 -1.36 9.49 0.67
CA LEU A 28 -2.38 9.92 -0.27
C LEU A 28 -3.78 9.93 0.35
N GLY A 29 -4.10 8.97 1.23
CA GLY A 29 -5.39 8.92 1.93
C GLY A 29 -5.64 10.16 2.78
N VAL A 30 -4.64 10.63 3.53
CA VAL A 30 -4.73 11.89 4.29
C VAL A 30 -4.93 13.08 3.37
N ILE A 31 -4.16 13.16 2.27
CA ILE A 31 -4.26 14.25 1.30
C ILE A 31 -5.66 14.27 0.64
N LEU A 32 -6.21 13.11 0.29
CA LEU A 32 -7.56 12.99 -0.28
C LEU A 32 -8.63 13.49 0.67
N VAL A 33 -8.56 13.12 1.95
CA VAL A 33 -9.50 13.62 2.98
C VAL A 33 -9.41 15.15 3.11
N ILE A 34 -8.19 15.71 3.09
CA ILE A 34 -7.99 17.16 3.14
C ILE A 34 -8.57 17.84 1.90
N MET A 35 -8.27 17.35 0.69
CA MET A 35 -8.76 17.94 -0.56
C MET A 35 -10.30 17.90 -0.64
N GLU A 36 -10.90 16.76 -0.36
CA GLU A 36 -12.36 16.62 -0.37
C GLU A 36 -13.01 17.48 0.74
N GLY A 37 -12.42 17.52 1.93
CA GLY A 37 -12.86 18.43 3.00
C GLY A 37 -12.80 19.90 2.60
N MET A 38 -11.76 20.31 1.86
CA MET A 38 -11.62 21.66 1.32
C MET A 38 -12.66 21.95 0.24
N TYR A 39 -12.99 20.98 -0.62
CA TYR A 39 -14.11 21.10 -1.55
C TYR A 39 -15.43 21.29 -0.79
N LEU A 40 -15.72 20.44 0.20
CA LEU A 40 -16.95 20.53 0.98
C LEU A 40 -17.11 21.87 1.69
N LYS A 41 -16.02 22.45 2.21
CA LYS A 41 -16.00 23.75 2.89
C LYS A 41 -16.08 24.94 1.94
N THR A 42 -15.32 24.92 0.84
CA THR A 42 -15.13 26.11 -0.02
C THR A 42 -15.97 26.11 -1.29
N LYS A 43 -16.51 24.94 -1.68
CA LYS A 43 -17.19 24.69 -2.95
C LYS A 43 -16.37 25.03 -4.20
N LYS A 44 -15.05 25.20 -4.06
CA LYS A 44 -14.14 25.42 -5.18
C LYS A 44 -13.92 24.09 -5.91
N LYS A 45 -14.41 24.01 -7.15
CA LYS A 45 -14.36 22.80 -7.99
C LYS A 45 -12.95 22.23 -8.21
N LEU A 46 -11.92 23.08 -8.18
CA LEU A 46 -10.52 22.66 -8.25
C LEU A 46 -10.19 21.54 -7.25
N TYR A 47 -10.66 21.65 -6.00
CA TYR A 47 -10.38 20.63 -4.99
C TYR A 47 -11.08 19.30 -5.31
N GLU A 48 -12.30 19.33 -5.85
CA GLU A 48 -13.01 18.13 -6.30
C GLU A 48 -12.26 17.44 -7.46
N GLU A 49 -11.79 18.23 -8.43
CA GLU A 49 -11.03 17.73 -9.58
C GLU A 49 -9.71 17.09 -9.14
N MET A 50 -9.00 17.71 -8.18
CA MET A 50 -7.82 17.14 -7.56
C MET A 50 -8.15 15.83 -6.83
N THR A 51 -9.20 15.78 -6.00
CA THR A 51 -9.63 14.55 -5.32
C THR A 51 -9.90 13.44 -6.32
N ARG A 52 -10.70 13.70 -7.36
CA ARG A 52 -11.09 12.70 -8.38
C ARG A 52 -9.89 12.16 -9.16
N PHE A 53 -8.89 13.00 -9.43
CA PHE A 53 -7.65 12.56 -10.07
C PHE A 53 -6.86 11.63 -9.14
N TRP A 54 -6.58 12.09 -7.92
CA TRP A 54 -5.74 11.36 -6.97
C TRP A 54 -6.39 10.09 -6.42
N VAL A 55 -7.72 10.01 -6.38
CA VAL A 55 -8.44 8.79 -5.97
C VAL A 55 -8.10 7.61 -6.89
N LYS A 56 -7.89 7.85 -8.19
CA LYS A 56 -7.54 6.79 -9.15
C LYS A 56 -6.14 6.25 -8.87
N VAL A 57 -5.19 7.14 -8.60
CA VAL A 57 -3.82 6.78 -8.23
C VAL A 57 -3.81 6.02 -6.91
N PHE A 58 -4.51 6.53 -5.90
CA PHE A 58 -4.68 5.86 -4.60
C PHE A 58 -5.27 4.46 -4.77
N ALA A 59 -6.34 4.30 -5.56
CA ALA A 59 -6.97 2.99 -5.76
C ALA A 59 -6.01 1.98 -6.40
N LEU A 60 -5.23 2.41 -7.40
CA LEU A 60 -4.22 1.56 -8.04
C LEU A 60 -3.14 1.13 -7.04
N THR A 61 -2.56 2.08 -6.31
CA THR A 61 -1.48 1.78 -5.36
C THR A 61 -1.97 0.94 -4.19
N PHE A 62 -3.20 1.21 -3.73
CA PHE A 62 -3.85 0.45 -2.67
C PHE A 62 -4.09 -1.00 -3.10
N ALA A 63 -4.60 -1.23 -4.32
CA ALA A 63 -4.83 -2.58 -4.83
C ALA A 63 -3.54 -3.41 -4.89
N ILE A 64 -2.44 -2.82 -5.35
CA ILE A 64 -1.12 -3.49 -5.38
C ILE A 64 -0.63 -3.76 -3.95
N GLY A 65 -0.82 -2.80 -3.04
CA GLY A 65 -0.50 -2.96 -1.61
C GLY A 65 -1.25 -4.14 -0.98
N VAL A 66 -2.56 -4.25 -1.21
CA VAL A 66 -3.37 -5.38 -0.71
C VAL A 66 -2.86 -6.70 -1.27
N ALA A 67 -2.67 -6.80 -2.59
CA ALA A 67 -2.22 -8.04 -3.23
C ALA A 67 -0.85 -8.50 -2.69
N THR A 68 0.10 -7.58 -2.55
CA THR A 68 1.44 -7.87 -2.03
C THR A 68 1.44 -8.17 -0.53
N GLY A 69 0.52 -7.57 0.24
CA GLY A 69 0.37 -7.85 1.67
C GLY A 69 -0.13 -9.26 1.94
N ILE A 70 -1.08 -9.74 1.12
CA ILE A 70 -1.57 -11.13 1.21
C ILE A 70 -0.43 -12.12 0.98
N VAL A 71 0.42 -11.89 -0.02
CA VAL A 71 1.59 -12.75 -0.28
C VAL A 71 2.50 -12.79 0.95
N MET A 72 2.80 -11.63 1.53
CA MET A 72 3.64 -11.54 2.73
C MET A 72 3.03 -12.26 3.94
N GLU A 73 1.72 -12.13 4.15
CA GLU A 73 1.00 -12.82 5.24
C GLU A 73 1.16 -14.33 5.11
N PHE A 74 1.01 -14.88 3.90
CA PHE A 74 1.19 -16.31 3.66
C PHE A 74 2.64 -16.78 3.76
N GLU A 75 3.64 -15.91 3.53
CA GLU A 75 5.06 -16.27 3.69
C GLU A 75 5.40 -16.66 5.13
N PHE A 76 4.71 -16.11 6.14
CA PHE A 76 4.87 -16.54 7.53
C PHE A 76 4.48 -18.02 7.72
N GLY A 77 3.40 -18.46 7.08
CA GLY A 77 2.96 -19.85 7.14
C GLY A 77 3.77 -20.82 6.28
N THR A 78 4.23 -20.40 5.10
CA THR A 78 4.92 -21.29 4.16
C THR A 78 6.42 -21.44 4.45
N ASN A 79 7.10 -20.33 4.74
CA ASN A 79 8.56 -20.28 4.86
C ASN A 79 9.04 -20.10 6.31
N TRP A 80 8.15 -19.69 7.23
CA TRP A 80 8.46 -19.41 8.63
C TRP A 80 7.49 -20.12 9.60
N SER A 81 7.07 -21.35 9.26
CA SER A 81 6.03 -22.08 9.99
C SER A 81 6.36 -22.40 11.45
N ASN A 82 7.64 -22.56 11.80
CA ASN A 82 8.06 -22.78 13.20
C ASN A 82 8.10 -21.48 14.03
N TYR A 83 8.15 -20.31 13.37
CA TYR A 83 8.09 -19.01 14.05
C TYR A 83 6.65 -18.57 14.31
N SER A 84 5.73 -18.93 13.40
CA SER A 84 4.29 -18.66 13.49
C SER A 84 3.59 -19.52 14.53
#